data_AF-A0AAD7MLM0-F1
#
_entry.id   AF-A0AAD7MLM0-F1
#
_cell.length_a   1.000
_cell.length_b   1.000
_cell.length_c   1.000
_cell.angle_alpha   90.00
_cell.angle_beta   90.00
_cell.angle_gamma   90.00
#
_symmetry.space_group_name_H-M   'P 1'
#
loop_
_entity.id
_entity.type
_entity.pdbx_description
1 polymer ?
#
loop_
_entity_poly.entity_id
_entity_poly.type
_entity_poly.pdbx_seq_one_letter_code
_entity_poly.pdbx_strand_id
1 'polypeptide(L)'
;MKLNMSWKLLELHQKYGKVVRIARNEASICDPIAISQIYKFKSPLEKTRFYESLRGQDGPTTISTVENNLHTEMRRAESPA
;
A
#
# COMPACT_ATOMS: atom_id res chain seq x y z
N MET A 1 -18.24 -20.69 6.13
CA MET A 1 -16.82 -20.93 6.47
C MET A 1 -16.14 -19.57 6.62
N LYS A 2 -15.71 -19.16 7.82
CA LYS A 2 -14.98 -17.90 8.00
C LYS A 2 -13.52 -18.12 7.57
N LEU A 3 -13.10 -17.52 6.48
CA LEU A 3 -11.69 -17.52 6.05
C LEU A 3 -10.88 -16.69 7.05
N ASN A 4 -10.09 -17.37 7.87
CA ASN A 4 -9.30 -16.73 8.92
C ASN A 4 -7.91 -16.35 8.38
N MET A 5 -7.89 -15.53 7.33
CA MET A 5 -6.67 -15.20 6.57
C MET A 5 -5.59 -14.52 7.42
N SER A 6 -5.99 -13.68 8.39
CA SER A 6 -5.06 -12.97 9.26
C SER A 6 -4.25 -13.92 10.15
N TRP A 7 -4.89 -14.92 10.74
CA TRP A 7 -4.20 -15.91 11.58
C TRP A 7 -3.28 -16.79 10.75
N LYS A 8 -3.70 -17.14 9.53
CA LYS A 8 -2.84 -17.91 8.64
C LYS A 8 -1.57 -17.14 8.28
N LEU A 9 -1.71 -15.83 8.02
CA LEU A 9 -0.57 -14.97 7.72
C LEU A 9 0.38 -14.84 8.92
N LEU A 10 -0.16 -14.75 10.14
CA LEU A 10 0.63 -14.76 11.37
C LEU A 10 1.45 -16.05 11.51
N GLU A 11 0.84 -17.23 11.30
CA GLU A 11 1.56 -18.51 11.31
C GLU A 11 2.70 -18.54 10.28
N LEU A 12 2.48 -17.99 9.09
CA LEU A 12 3.51 -17.91 8.05
C LEU A 12 4.68 -17.01 8.46
N HIS A 13 4.39 -15.87 9.09
CA HIS A 13 5.44 -14.98 9.59
C HIS A 13 6.20 -15.59 10.78
N GLN A 14 5.53 -16.37 11.64
CA GLN A 14 6.20 -17.14 12.69
C GLN A 14 7.14 -18.21 12.10
N LYS A 15 6.75 -18.85 10.99
CA LYS A 15 7.54 -19.92 10.36
C LYS A 15 8.68 -19.42 9.47
N TYR A 16 8.42 -18.41 8.64
CA TYR A 16 9.33 -17.96 7.59
C TYR A 16 9.99 -16.60 7.88
N GLY A 17 9.57 -15.93 8.96
CA GLY A 17 10.14 -14.67 9.41
C GLY A 17 9.41 -13.45 8.85
N LYS A 18 10.13 -12.32 8.82
CA LYS A 18 9.53 -11.00 8.66
C LYS A 18 8.98 -10.69 7.26
N VAL A 19 9.38 -11.45 6.25
CA VAL A 19 8.96 -11.27 4.85
C VAL A 19 8.44 -12.60 4.32
N VAL A 20 7.19 -12.62 3.87
CA VAL A 20 6.51 -13.81 3.36
C VAL A 20 5.92 -13.50 1.99
N ARG A 21 6.30 -14.26 0.95
CA ARG A 21 5.66 -14.16 -0.37
C ARG A 21 4.26 -14.79 -0.30
N ILE A 22 3.22 -14.01 -0.59
CA ILE A 22 1.81 -14.44 -0.51
C ILE A 22 1.16 -14.64 -1.88
N ALA A 23 1.74 -14.07 -2.94
CA ALA A 23 1.35 -14.31 -4.33
C ALA A 23 2.58 -14.24 -5.24
N ARG A 24 2.41 -14.36 -6.57
CA ARG A 24 3.52 -14.30 -7.53
C ARG A 24 4.35 -13.01 -7.40
N ASN A 25 3.68 -11.87 -7.24
CA ASN A 25 4.29 -10.53 -7.20
C ASN A 25 3.98 -9.77 -5.91
N GLU A 26 3.55 -10.47 -4.86
CA GLU A 26 3.14 -9.84 -3.60
C GLU A 26 3.82 -10.51 -2.40
N ALA A 27 4.29 -9.68 -1.49
CA ALA A 27 4.87 -10.11 -0.23
C ALA A 27 4.22 -9.35 0.94
N SER A 28 3.94 -10.08 2.01
CA SER A 28 3.61 -9.52 3.31
C SER A 28 4.89 -9.24 4.09
N ILE A 29 4.95 -8.07 4.73
CA ILE A 29 6.11 -7.63 5.51
C ILE A 29 5.62 -7.24 6.91
N CYS A 30 6.22 -7.85 7.94
CA CYS A 30 5.93 -7.56 9.34
C CYS A 30 7.16 -7.01 10.10
N ASP A 31 8.08 -6.35 9.39
CA ASP A 31 9.24 -5.69 10.00
C ASP A 31 8.93 -4.23 10.35
N PRO A 32 9.00 -3.81 11.63
CA PRO A 32 8.84 -2.41 12.02
C PRO A 32 9.79 -1.45 11.27
N ILE A 33 11.00 -1.90 10.93
CA ILE A 33 11.99 -1.05 10.24
C ILE A 33 11.57 -0.79 8.78
N ALA A 34 10.80 -1.69 8.16
CA ALA A 34 10.32 -1.52 6.79
C ALA A 34 9.25 -0.43 6.67
N ILE A 35 8.52 -0.12 7.76
CA ILE A 35 7.46 0.90 7.77
C ILE A 35 8.01 2.25 7.31
N SER A 36 9.14 2.67 7.88
CA SER A 36 9.76 3.94 7.53
C SER A 36 10.30 3.95 6.10
N GLN A 37 10.73 2.81 5.56
CA GLN A 37 11.20 2.72 4.18
C GLN A 37 10.05 2.79 3.17
N ILE A 38 8.95 2.09 3.46
CA ILE A 38 7.79 1.99 2.55
C ILE A 38 7.00 3.31 2.53
N TYR A 39 6.70 3.84 3.72
CA TYR A 39 5.81 4.99 3.90
C TYR A 39 6.53 6.32 4.14
N LYS A 40 7.82 6.43 3.82
CA LYS A 40 8.54 7.72 3.96
C LYS A 40 7.92 8.81 3.10
N PHE A 41 8.08 10.05 3.57
CA PHE A 41 7.82 11.22 2.74
C PHE A 41 8.68 11.18 1.47
N LYS A 42 8.07 11.47 0.31
CA LYS A 42 8.69 11.32 -1.02
C LYS A 42 9.26 9.91 -1.25
N SER A 43 8.52 8.88 -0.83
CA SER A 43 8.85 7.50 -1.19
C SER A 43 8.90 7.34 -2.71
N PRO A 44 9.91 6.63 -3.26
CA PRO A 44 9.93 6.28 -4.67
C PRO A 44 8.96 5.13 -5.00
N LEU A 45 8.38 4.48 -3.97
CA LEU A 45 7.40 3.42 -4.16
C LEU A 45 6.04 4.04 -4.51
N GLU A 46 5.34 3.40 -5.43
CA GLU A 46 3.98 3.78 -5.82
C GLU A 46 2.95 2.99 -5.01
N LYS A 47 1.72 3.52 -4.94
CA LYS A 47 0.61 2.75 -4.38
C LYS A 47 0.33 1.54 -5.27
N THR A 48 -0.25 0.50 -4.69
CA THR A 48 -0.71 -0.64 -5.50
C THR A 48 -1.90 -0.25 -6.37
N ARG A 49 -2.09 -0.93 -7.51
CA ARG A 49 -3.26 -0.74 -8.39
C ARG A 49 -4.61 -0.99 -7.70
N PHE A 50 -4.61 -1.63 -6.53
CA PHE A 50 -5.78 -1.71 -5.65
C PHE A 50 -6.48 -0.36 -5.50
N TYR A 51 -5.73 0.73 -5.37
CA TYR A 51 -6.27 2.08 -5.18
C TYR A 51 -7.01 2.63 -6.41
N GLU A 52 -6.77 2.09 -7.61
CA GLU A 52 -7.52 2.48 -8.82
C GLU A 52 -9.00 2.09 -8.71
N SER A 53 -9.33 1.09 -7.90
CA SER A 53 -10.73 0.73 -7.61
C SER A 53 -11.49 1.80 -6.82
N LEU A 54 -10.77 2.74 -6.19
CA LEU A 54 -11.32 3.85 -5.41
C LEU A 54 -11.44 5.16 -6.22
N ARG A 55 -11.32 5.09 -7.55
CA ARG A 55 -11.51 6.25 -8.43
C ARG A 55 -12.95 6.75 -8.36
N GLY A 56 -13.13 8.06 -8.47
CA GLY A 56 -14.44 8.69 -8.56
C GLY A 56 -15.02 8.57 -9.97
N GLN A 57 -16.30 8.91 -10.11
CA GLN A 57 -16.96 8.94 -11.42
C GLN A 57 -16.29 9.95 -12.37
N ASP A 58 -15.86 11.10 -11.84
CA ASP A 58 -15.27 12.19 -12.62
C ASP A 58 -13.76 12.08 -12.81
N GLY A 59 -13.14 11.00 -12.32
CA GLY A 59 -11.70 10.76 -12.48
C GLY A 59 -10.98 10.32 -11.20
N PRO A 60 -9.64 10.35 -11.21
CA PRO A 60 -8.86 9.98 -10.05
C PRO A 60 -9.06 11.01 -8.93
N THR A 61 -9.30 10.51 -7.72
CA THR A 61 -9.22 11.26 -6.47
C THR A 61 -7.80 11.17 -5.90
N THR A 62 -7.43 12.08 -4.98
CA THR A 62 -6.14 12.04 -4.28
C THR A 62 -5.82 10.66 -3.71
N ILE A 63 -6.77 9.97 -3.09
CA ILE A 63 -6.53 8.63 -2.52
C ILE A 63 -6.28 7.56 -3.61
N SER A 64 -6.98 7.66 -4.75
CA SER A 64 -6.93 6.66 -5.84
C SER A 64 -5.71 6.77 -6.76
N THR A 65 -4.95 7.87 -6.69
CA THR A 65 -3.76 8.08 -7.54
C THR A 65 -2.63 7.11 -7.16
N VAL A 66 -2.15 6.36 -8.15
CA VAL A 66 -1.03 5.42 -8.03
C VAL A 66 0.30 6.13 -8.24
N GLU A 67 0.41 6.93 -9.30
CA GLU A 67 1.63 7.67 -9.62
C GLU A 67 1.90 8.79 -8.61
N ASN A 68 3.15 8.87 -8.15
CA ASN A 68 3.56 9.81 -7.10
C ASN A 68 3.51 11.28 -7.54
N ASN A 69 3.77 11.56 -8.81
CA ASN A 69 3.73 12.94 -9.35
C ASN A 69 2.30 13.48 -9.34
N LEU A 70 1.36 12.72 -9.91
CA LEU A 70 -0.06 13.08 -9.91
C LEU A 70 -0.62 13.23 -8.49
N HIS A 71 -0.28 12.30 -7.58
CA HIS A 71 -0.67 12.41 -6.17
C HIS A 71 -0.19 13.71 -5.53
N THR A 72 1.05 14.11 -5.83
CA THR A 72 1.67 15.33 -5.30
C THR A 72 0.98 16.58 -5.83
N GLU A 73 0.65 16.62 -7.11
CA GLU A 73 -0.08 17.73 -7.75
C GLU A 73 -1.49 17.88 -7.14
N MET A 74 -2.23 16.78 -7.02
CA MET A 74 -3.56 16.81 -6.40
C MET A 74 -3.50 17.23 -4.93
N ARG A 75 -2.56 16.71 -4.13
CA ARG A 75 -2.41 17.13 -2.72
C ARG A 75 -2.08 18.62 -2.57
N ARG A 76 -1.36 19.21 -3.53
CA ARG A 76 -1.06 20.66 -3.53
C ARG A 76 -2.30 21.49 -3.78
N ALA A 77 -3.18 21.07 -4.70
CA ALA A 77 -4.44 21.77 -4.94
C ALA A 77 -5.37 21.76 -3.71
N GLU A 78 -5.35 20.67 -2.93
CA GLU A 78 -6.19 20.49 -1.73
C GLU A 78 -5.63 21.12 -0.45
N SER A 79 -4.33 21.48 -0.41
CA SER A 79 -3.73 22.06 0.79
C SER A 79 -3.82 23.59 0.70
N PRO A 80 -4.65 24.27 1.52
CA PRO A 80 -4.67 25.72 1.56
C PRO A 80 -3.29 26.23 2.04
N ALA A 81 -2.81 27.28 1.37
CA ALA A 81 -1.57 27.98 1.74
C ALA A 81 -1.73 28.74 3.06
#